data_AF-A0A969ZX31-F1
#
_entry.id   AF-A0A969ZX31-F1
#
_cell.length_a   1.000
_cell.length_b   1.000
_cell.length_c   1.000
_cell.angle_alpha   90.00
_cell.angle_beta   90.00
_cell.angle_gamma   90.00
#
_symmetry.space_group_name_H-M   'P 1'
#
loop_
_entity.id
_entity.type
_entity.pdbx_description
1 polymer ?
#
loop_
_entity_poly.entity_id
_entity_poly.type
_entity_poly.pdbx_seq_one_letter_code
_entity_poly.pdbx_strand_id
1 'polypeptide(L)'
;MDRHKGIAFCGLACAVCSKNNECAGCRNEGCEDKEQCKNLQCCKAKNLNGCWECSEFPCTGSELDNLWIRAFARFAREYGEEILLDLLEKNGKDDIAYHYRGQLNGDYDIPETEEGIFDMLLNGKR
;
A
#
# COMPACT_ATOMS: atom_id res chain seq x y z
N MET A 1 13.26 4.39 1.04
CA MET A 1 11.85 4.68 1.37
C MET A 1 11.72 6.16 1.68
N ASP A 2 10.60 6.77 1.32
CA ASP A 2 10.22 8.14 1.66
C ASP A 2 8.93 8.12 2.49
N ARG A 3 9.06 8.23 3.83
CA ARG A 3 7.90 8.18 4.74
C ARG A 3 6.90 9.31 4.52
N HIS A 4 7.32 10.45 3.97
CA HIS A 4 6.41 11.57 3.71
C HIS A 4 5.30 11.18 2.70
N LYS A 5 5.59 10.24 1.79
CA LYS A 5 4.59 9.74 0.82
C LYS A 5 3.58 8.79 1.46
N GLY A 6 3.92 8.15 2.58
CA GLY A 6 3.03 7.32 3.39
C GLY A 6 2.37 6.15 2.67
N ILE A 7 1.21 5.73 3.19
CA ILE A 7 0.30 4.76 2.56
C ILE A 7 -0.84 5.53 1.87
N ALA A 8 -1.19 5.14 0.65
CA ALA A 8 -2.33 5.68 -0.07
C ALA A 8 -3.66 5.27 0.57
N PHE A 9 -4.74 5.98 0.25
CA PHE A 9 -6.07 5.64 0.75
C PHE A 9 -6.49 4.18 0.48
N CYS A 10 -6.06 3.59 -0.64
CA CYS A 10 -6.36 2.19 -0.97
C CYS A 10 -5.49 1.14 -0.28
N GLY A 11 -4.40 1.52 0.41
CA GLY A 11 -3.41 0.58 0.96
C GLY A 11 -2.11 0.50 0.18
N LEU A 12 -2.03 1.09 -1.02
CA LEU A 12 -0.79 1.16 -1.80
C LEU A 12 0.31 1.88 -1.01
N ALA A 13 1.49 1.27 -0.89
CA ALA A 13 2.61 1.86 -0.16
C ALA A 13 3.37 2.90 -1.01
N CYS A 14 2.88 4.15 -1.07
CA CYS A 14 3.56 5.22 -1.79
C CYS A 14 4.99 5.47 -1.29
N ALA A 15 5.26 5.21 -0.01
CA ALA A 15 6.58 5.40 0.61
C ALA A 15 7.70 4.55 0.02
N VAL A 16 7.40 3.43 -0.64
CA VAL A 16 8.40 2.53 -1.24
C VAL A 16 8.37 2.55 -2.77
N CYS A 17 7.48 3.33 -3.38
CA CYS A 17 7.34 3.42 -4.82
C CYS A 17 8.52 4.18 -5.46
N SER A 18 9.12 3.58 -6.49
CA SER A 18 10.19 4.20 -7.30
C SER A 18 9.75 4.60 -8.73
N LYS A 19 8.44 4.54 -9.05
CA LYS A 19 7.91 4.90 -10.38
C LYS A 19 8.23 6.36 -10.75
N ASN A 20 7.99 7.27 -9.81
CA ASN A 20 8.16 8.71 -10.01
C ASN A 20 8.71 9.34 -8.72
N ASN A 21 9.96 9.80 -8.77
CA ASN A 21 10.61 10.41 -7.60
C ASN A 21 9.98 11.75 -7.21
N GLU A 22 9.40 12.48 -8.16
CA GLU A 22 8.73 13.77 -7.94
C GLU A 22 7.29 13.62 -7.41
N CYS A 23 6.74 12.39 -7.39
CA CYS A 23 5.41 12.15 -6.84
C CYS A 23 5.41 12.36 -5.32
N ALA A 24 4.55 13.26 -4.82
CA ALA A 24 4.44 13.58 -3.40
C ALA A 24 3.72 12.51 -2.54
N GLY A 25 3.12 11.50 -3.18
CA GLY A 25 2.28 10.49 -2.53
C GLY A 25 0.78 10.79 -2.64
N CYS A 26 -0.06 9.74 -2.56
CA CYS A 26 -1.50 9.82 -2.83
C CYS A 26 -2.23 10.84 -1.95
N ARG A 27 -1.94 10.85 -0.64
CA ARG A 27 -2.55 11.79 0.33
C ARG A 27 -2.05 13.23 0.19
N ASN A 28 -0.96 13.44 -0.56
CA ASN A 28 -0.36 14.75 -0.84
C ASN A 28 -0.60 15.18 -2.29
N GLU A 29 -1.77 14.83 -2.86
CA GLU A 29 -2.17 15.20 -4.23
C GLU A 29 -1.27 14.66 -5.36
N GLY A 30 -0.43 13.66 -5.08
CA GLY A 30 0.48 13.06 -6.07
C GLY A 30 -0.13 11.95 -6.92
N CYS A 31 -1.41 11.62 -6.74
CA CYS A 31 -2.10 10.60 -7.54
C CYS A 31 -2.57 11.18 -8.88
N GLU A 32 -2.09 10.61 -9.99
CA GLU A 32 -2.43 11.04 -11.36
C GLU A 32 -3.93 10.91 -11.63
N ASP A 33 -4.53 9.77 -11.27
CA ASP A 33 -5.94 9.46 -11.53
C ASP A 33 -6.88 9.82 -10.37
N LYS A 34 -6.51 10.84 -9.58
CA LYS A 34 -7.24 11.19 -8.34
C LYS A 34 -8.72 11.48 -8.55
N GLU A 35 -9.10 12.03 -9.70
CA GLU A 35 -10.50 12.35 -10.04
C GLU A 35 -11.36 11.09 -10.28
N GLN A 36 -10.74 10.00 -10.73
CA GLN A 36 -11.41 8.75 -11.06
C GLN A 36 -11.22 7.66 -9.99
N CYS A 37 -10.26 7.84 -9.08
CA CYS A 37 -9.95 6.89 -8.02
C CYS A 37 -11.07 6.83 -6.96
N LYS A 38 -11.89 5.76 -7.02
CA LYS A 38 -13.01 5.53 -6.09
C LYS A 38 -12.57 5.50 -4.63
N ASN A 39 -11.46 4.84 -4.31
CA ASN A 39 -10.96 4.71 -2.94
C ASN A 39 -10.57 6.07 -2.35
N LEU A 40 -9.87 6.91 -3.11
CA LEU A 40 -9.49 8.25 -2.71
C LEU A 40 -10.73 9.12 -2.46
N GLN A 41 -11.65 9.17 -3.42
CA GLN A 41 -12.87 10.00 -3.32
C GLN A 41 -13.74 9.56 -2.12
N CYS A 42 -13.92 8.25 -1.94
CA CYS A 42 -14.68 7.70 -0.83
C CYS A 42 -14.05 8.01 0.54
N CYS A 43 -12.74 7.82 0.69
CA CYS A 43 -12.05 8.11 1.95
C CYS A 43 -12.08 9.60 2.29
N LYS A 44 -11.88 10.49 1.31
CA LYS A 44 -12.03 11.94 1.52
C LYS A 44 -13.45 12.31 1.95
N ALA A 45 -14.48 11.79 1.27
CA ALA A 45 -15.88 12.06 1.61
C ALA A 45 -16.28 11.56 3.01
N LYS A 46 -15.70 10.43 3.44
CA LYS A 46 -15.94 9.85 4.77
C LYS A 46 -14.96 10.35 5.85
N ASN A 47 -14.02 11.24 5.51
CA ASN A 47 -12.95 11.72 6.39
C ASN A 47 -12.15 10.57 7.05
N LEU A 48 -11.75 9.59 6.24
CA LEU A 48 -10.94 8.44 6.65
C LEU A 48 -9.49 8.63 6.19
N ASN A 49 -8.54 8.14 6.98
CA ASN A 49 -7.13 8.11 6.58
C ASN A 49 -6.88 7.04 5.51
N GLY A 50 -7.67 5.97 5.49
CA GLY A 50 -7.57 4.94 4.47
C GLY A 50 -8.75 3.97 4.50
N CYS A 51 -8.86 3.14 3.46
CA CYS A 51 -9.94 2.17 3.34
C CYS A 51 -9.99 1.21 4.53
N TRP A 52 -8.87 0.93 5.19
CA TRP A 52 -8.79 0.04 6.35
C TRP A 52 -9.51 0.56 7.59
N GLU A 53 -9.80 1.86 7.68
CA GLU A 53 -10.63 2.44 8.75
C GLU A 53 -12.14 2.30 8.48
N CYS A 54 -12.52 1.94 7.25
CA CYS A 54 -13.93 1.83 6.87
C CYS A 54 -14.54 0.52 7.39
N SER A 55 -15.74 0.58 7.96
CA SER A 55 -16.48 -0.61 8.42
C SER A 55 -16.91 -1.54 7.29
N GLU A 56 -17.04 -1.01 6.06
CA GLU A 56 -17.43 -1.76 4.86
C GLU A 56 -16.24 -2.42 4.15
N PHE A 57 -15.02 -2.24 4.67
CA PHE A 57 -13.82 -2.82 4.09
C PHE A 57 -13.78 -4.35 4.21
N PRO A 58 -13.32 -5.08 3.16
CA PRO A 58 -12.85 -4.58 1.86
C PRO A 58 -13.97 -4.39 0.82
N CYS A 59 -13.86 -3.32 0.01
CA CYS A 59 -14.80 -3.07 -1.09
C CYS A 59 -14.33 -3.73 -2.40
N THR A 60 -15.26 -4.20 -3.22
CA THR A 60 -14.99 -4.74 -4.57
C THR A 60 -15.13 -3.67 -5.66
N GLY A 61 -14.58 -3.91 -6.85
CA GLY A 61 -14.68 -2.99 -8.00
C GLY A 61 -13.84 -1.72 -7.81
N SER A 62 -12.69 -1.86 -7.16
CA SER A 62 -11.81 -0.77 -6.70
C SER A 62 -10.34 -1.21 -6.70
N GLU A 63 -9.41 -0.35 -6.28
CA GLU A 63 -7.98 -0.71 -6.15
C GLU A 63 -7.76 -1.91 -5.20
N LEU A 64 -8.72 -2.17 -4.31
CA LEU A 64 -8.71 -3.31 -3.42
C LEU A 64 -8.99 -4.64 -4.12
N ASP A 65 -9.33 -4.69 -5.41
CA ASP A 65 -9.40 -5.95 -6.14
C ASP A 65 -7.99 -6.54 -6.36
N ASN A 66 -6.95 -5.68 -6.36
CA ASN A 66 -5.56 -6.10 -6.35
C ASN A 66 -5.20 -6.71 -4.98
N LEU A 67 -4.69 -7.94 -5.01
CA LEU A 67 -4.40 -8.76 -3.83
C LEU A 67 -3.45 -8.06 -2.85
N TRP A 68 -2.32 -7.54 -3.30
CA TRP A 68 -1.30 -6.99 -2.40
C TRP A 68 -1.66 -5.60 -1.89
N ILE A 69 -2.36 -4.78 -2.68
CA ILE A 69 -2.93 -3.52 -2.22
C ILE A 69 -3.93 -3.79 -1.09
N ARG A 70 -4.82 -4.78 -1.30
CA ARG A 70 -5.80 -5.19 -0.29
C ARG A 70 -5.14 -5.77 0.96
N ALA A 71 -4.09 -6.59 0.80
CA ALA A 71 -3.32 -7.13 1.92
C ALA A 71 -2.66 -6.02 2.74
N PHE A 72 -2.03 -5.02 2.12
CA PHE A 72 -1.45 -3.89 2.85
C PHE A 72 -2.49 -3.09 3.62
N ALA A 73 -3.66 -2.82 3.01
CA ALA A 73 -4.77 -2.19 3.71
C ALA A 73 -5.26 -3.06 4.89
N ARG A 74 -5.43 -4.37 4.68
CA ARG A 74 -5.86 -5.29 5.75
C ARG A 74 -4.82 -5.34 6.89
N PHE A 75 -3.54 -5.36 6.55
CA PHE A 75 -2.45 -5.34 7.52
C PHE A 75 -2.49 -4.06 8.34
N ALA A 76 -2.66 -2.91 7.70
CA ALA A 76 -2.81 -1.63 8.40
C ALA A 76 -4.06 -1.61 9.32
N ARG A 77 -5.14 -2.32 8.98
CA ARG A 77 -6.30 -2.50 9.86
C ARG A 77 -5.96 -3.29 11.12
N GLU A 78 -5.20 -4.37 10.98
CA GLU A 78 -4.93 -5.33 12.05
C GLU A 78 -3.78 -4.89 12.97
N TYR A 79 -2.74 -4.29 12.39
CA TYR A 79 -1.49 -3.95 13.08
C TYR A 79 -1.22 -2.43 13.15
N GLY A 80 -1.87 -1.63 12.32
CA GLY A 80 -1.67 -0.18 12.24
C GLY A 80 -0.76 0.26 11.10
N GLU A 81 -1.01 1.47 10.58
CA GLU A 81 -0.27 2.05 9.45
C GLU A 81 1.23 2.23 9.76
N GLU A 82 1.57 2.71 10.96
CA GLU A 82 2.98 2.92 11.34
C GLU A 82 3.76 1.61 11.40
N ILE A 83 3.15 0.52 11.91
CA ILE A 83 3.79 -0.80 11.93
C ILE A 83 4.03 -1.30 10.50
N LEU A 84 3.06 -1.09 9.60
CA LEU A 84 3.25 -1.42 8.19
C LEU A 84 4.44 -0.65 7.60
N LEU A 85 4.54 0.66 7.84
CA LEU A 85 5.66 1.49 7.37
C LEU A 85 7.01 1.03 7.95
N ASP A 86 7.06 0.69 9.24
CA ASP A 86 8.26 0.18 9.92
C ASP A 86 8.72 -1.15 9.29
N LEU A 87 7.80 -2.09 9.06
CA LEU A 87 8.09 -3.38 8.45
C LEU A 87 8.51 -3.26 7.00
N LEU A 88 7.85 -2.39 6.22
CA LEU A 88 8.30 -2.08 4.87
C LEU A 88 9.72 -1.52 4.94
N GLU A 89 10.00 -0.50 5.74
CA GLU A 89 11.36 0.04 5.84
C GLU A 89 12.42 -1.00 6.20
N LYS A 90 12.11 -1.89 7.16
CA LYS A 90 12.98 -3.00 7.55
C LYS A 90 13.17 -3.99 6.40
N ASN A 91 12.10 -4.45 5.78
CA ASN A 91 12.16 -5.48 4.74
C ASN A 91 12.94 -4.99 3.51
N GLY A 92 12.86 -3.70 3.19
CA GLY A 92 13.68 -3.11 2.14
C GLY A 92 15.19 -3.09 2.46
N LYS A 93 15.57 -3.09 3.75
CA LYS A 93 16.97 -3.28 4.20
C LYS A 93 17.38 -4.75 4.17
N ASP A 94 16.41 -5.67 4.29
CA ASP A 94 16.57 -7.13 4.18
C ASP A 94 16.41 -7.62 2.72
N ASP A 95 16.79 -6.78 1.74
CA ASP A 95 16.78 -7.05 0.30
C ASP A 95 15.40 -7.34 -0.34
N ILE A 96 14.28 -7.07 0.34
CA ILE A 96 12.96 -7.15 -0.29
C ILE A 96 12.81 -6.05 -1.35
N ALA A 97 12.58 -6.45 -2.60
CA ALA A 97 12.41 -5.56 -3.73
C ALA A 97 10.93 -5.18 -3.90
N TYR A 98 10.63 -3.88 -3.85
CA TYR A 98 9.28 -3.37 -4.16
C TYR A 98 9.02 -3.25 -5.65
N HIS A 99 10.07 -2.94 -6.42
CA HIS A 99 10.05 -2.91 -7.87
C HIS A 99 11.30 -3.61 -8.40
N TYR A 100 11.15 -4.58 -9.29
CA TYR A 100 12.26 -5.13 -10.05
C TYR A 100 12.78 -4.11 -11.08
N ARG A 101 14.01 -4.32 -11.56
CA ARG A 101 14.65 -3.41 -12.51
C ARG A 101 13.78 -3.25 -13.77
N GLY A 102 13.30 -2.03 -13.99
CA GLY A 102 12.48 -1.67 -15.15
C GLY A 102 11.02 -2.12 -15.08
N GLN A 103 10.55 -2.57 -13.90
CA GLN A 103 9.19 -3.05 -13.70
C GLN A 103 8.51 -2.32 -12.52
N LEU A 104 7.19 -2.48 -12.40
CA LEU A 104 6.38 -1.94 -11.29
C LEU A 104 5.88 -3.02 -10.32
N ASN A 105 6.30 -4.26 -10.51
CA ASN A 105 6.08 -5.38 -9.58
C ASN A 105 7.37 -5.67 -8.81
N GLY A 106 7.22 -6.30 -7.65
CA GLY A 106 8.32 -6.72 -6.79
C GLY A 106 8.03 -8.05 -6.10
N ASP A 107 8.71 -8.28 -4.98
CA ASP A 107 8.60 -9.53 -4.24
C ASP A 107 7.20 -9.69 -3.61
N TYR A 108 6.52 -8.60 -3.24
CA TYR A 108 5.15 -8.64 -2.69
C TYR A 108 4.06 -9.00 -3.72
N ASP A 109 4.40 -9.01 -5.01
CA ASP A 109 3.50 -9.49 -6.06
C ASP A 109 3.57 -11.02 -6.25
N ILE A 110 4.51 -11.71 -5.57
CA ILE A 110 4.71 -13.17 -5.67
C ILE A 110 3.65 -13.96 -4.89
N PRO A 111 3.34 -13.66 -3.61
CA PRO A 111 2.44 -14.50 -2.85
C PRO A 111 1.02 -14.48 -3.44
N GLU A 112 0.37 -15.65 -3.45
CA GLU A 112 -0.97 -15.82 -4.03
C GLU A 112 -2.10 -15.57 -3.01
N THR A 113 -1.76 -15.29 -1.75
CA THR A 113 -2.71 -15.00 -0.68
C THR A 113 -2.31 -13.79 0.14
N GLU A 114 -3.29 -13.14 0.78
CA GLU A 114 -3.03 -12.04 1.70
C GLU A 114 -2.21 -12.51 2.91
N GLU A 115 -2.45 -13.73 3.38
CA GLU A 115 -1.70 -14.37 4.47
C GLU A 115 -0.23 -14.58 4.09
N GLY A 116 0.07 -14.91 2.83
CA GLY A 116 1.44 -15.00 2.34
C GLY A 116 2.14 -13.63 2.32
N ILE A 117 1.41 -12.57 1.95
CA ILE A 117 1.91 -11.19 2.04
C ILE A 117 2.12 -10.76 3.50
N PHE A 118 1.25 -11.17 4.42
CA PHE A 118 1.41 -10.91 5.86
C PHE A 118 2.65 -11.61 6.42
N ASP A 119 2.84 -12.88 6.09
CA ASP A 119 4.03 -13.62 6.50
C ASP A 119 5.30 -12.93 5.99
N MET A 120 5.29 -12.51 4.73
CA MET A 120 6.38 -11.77 4.12
C MET A 120 6.63 -10.42 4.81
N LEU A 121 5.58 -9.66 5.15
CA LEU A 121 5.68 -8.41 5.90
C LEU A 121 6.33 -8.64 7.28
N LEU A 122 5.89 -9.66 8.00
CA LEU A 122 6.35 -9.95 9.37
C LEU A 122 7.77 -10.53 9.41
N ASN A 123 8.12 -11.37 8.44
CA ASN A 123 9.37 -12.14 8.45
C ASN A 123 10.47 -11.55 7.56
N GLY A 124 10.12 -10.74 6.56
CA GLY A 124 11.07 -10.15 5.61
C GLY A 124 11.78 -11.18 4.74
N LYS A 125 11.10 -12.26 4.36
CA LYS A 125 11.66 -13.37 3.57
C LYS A 125 10.85 -13.60 2.30
N ARG A 126 11.55 -13.90 1.20
CA ARG A 126 10.98 -14.30 -0.09
C ARG A 126 10.54 -15.76 -0.07
#